data_AF-A0A2K3N0U0-F1
#
_entry.id   AF-A0A2K3N0U0-F1
#
_cell.length_a   1.000
_cell.length_b   1.000
_cell.length_c   1.000
_cell.angle_alpha   90.00
_cell.angle_beta   90.00
_cell.angle_gamma   90.00
#
_symmetry.space_group_name_H-M   'P 1'
#
loop_
_entity.id
_entity.type
_entity.pdbx_description
1 polymer ?
#
loop_
_entity_poly.entity_id
_entity_poly.type
_entity_poly.pdbx_seq_one_letter_code
_entity_poly.pdbx_strand_id
1 'polypeptide(L)'
;MGLCPCFGDDYEGSENPPADRDPLLLVSGMGGSILHSKPKKFGLTTRVWVRIFLADLEFRKKIWSLYNPQTGYTESLDKKSDIVVPDDDHGLYAIDILDPSWFVKCVHLTEVYHFHDMIDMLVECGYVKGTTLFGYGYDFRQSNRMDKLMDGLKLKLETAYKASGGRKVNIISHSMGGVLILCFMSLHRDVFSRYVNKWIALACPFQGAPGCINDTLLTGLEFVEGFESYFFVSRWTFHQLLVECPSIYEMLANPDYEWKKHPEIKVWRKHNKDGNVNINLESYGPTQSISVFEEALRNNE
;
A
#
# COMPACT_ATOMS: atom_id res chain seq x y z
N MET A 1 -37.72 62.29 -18.76
CA MET A 1 -37.28 61.38 -17.68
C MET A 1 -37.19 60.01 -18.33
N GLY A 2 -36.06 59.59 -18.90
CA GLY A 2 -34.76 59.33 -18.25
C GLY A 2 -34.87 57.99 -17.50
N LEU A 3 -34.10 56.93 -17.71
CA LEU A 3 -32.85 56.64 -18.44
C LEU A 3 -32.77 55.09 -18.46
N CYS A 4 -32.33 54.47 -19.55
CA CYS A 4 -31.72 53.13 -19.49
C CYS A 4 -30.27 53.32 -19.01
N PRO A 5 -29.65 52.39 -18.25
CA PRO A 5 -29.01 51.24 -18.89
C PRO A 5 -28.89 49.94 -18.05
N CYS A 6 -28.54 48.89 -18.79
CA CYS A 6 -27.99 47.58 -18.47
C CYS A 6 -27.23 47.39 -17.13
N PHE A 7 -27.55 46.28 -16.43
CA PHE A 7 -26.65 45.46 -15.59
C PHE A 7 -27.25 44.03 -15.66
N GLY A 8 -26.66 43.00 -16.28
CA GLY A 8 -25.24 42.84 -16.59
C GLY A 8 -24.45 42.51 -15.33
N ASP A 9 -24.92 41.60 -14.49
CA ASP A 9 -24.04 40.95 -13.51
C ASP A 9 -23.33 39.81 -14.24
N ASP A 10 -22.29 40.21 -14.97
CA ASP A 10 -21.16 39.36 -15.25
C ASP A 10 -20.65 38.85 -13.89
N TYR A 11 -20.97 37.59 -13.56
CA TYR A 11 -20.08 36.80 -12.71
C TYR A 11 -18.79 36.65 -13.51
N GLU A 12 -17.95 37.68 -13.48
CA GLU A 12 -16.54 37.58 -13.82
C GLU A 12 -16.01 36.43 -12.96
N GLY A 13 -15.77 35.30 -13.62
CA GLY A 13 -14.99 34.24 -13.08
C GLY A 13 -13.68 34.86 -12.62
N SER A 14 -13.46 34.86 -11.31
CA SER A 14 -12.10 34.83 -10.79
C SER A 14 -11.51 33.46 -11.15
N GLU A 15 -11.30 33.21 -12.44
CA GLU A 15 -10.27 32.30 -12.89
C GLU A 15 -8.95 32.98 -12.52
N ASN A 16 -8.64 32.96 -11.22
CA ASN A 16 -7.24 32.89 -10.84
C ASN A 16 -6.68 31.74 -11.70
N PRO A 17 -5.67 31.98 -12.53
CA PRO A 17 -5.08 30.90 -13.31
C PRO A 17 -4.76 29.78 -12.31
N PRO A 18 -5.13 28.52 -12.61
CA PRO A 18 -4.92 27.41 -11.69
C PRO A 18 -3.48 27.49 -11.18
N ALA A 19 -3.33 27.49 -9.85
CA ALA A 19 -2.05 27.76 -9.22
C ALA A 19 -0.98 26.91 -9.90
N ASP A 20 0.13 27.54 -10.32
CA ASP A 20 1.18 26.85 -11.05
C ASP A 20 1.91 25.87 -10.13
N ARG A 21 1.34 24.67 -9.98
CA ARG A 21 1.85 23.59 -9.15
C ARG A 21 2.55 22.57 -10.01
N ASP A 22 3.79 22.27 -9.64
CA ASP A 22 4.50 21.10 -10.17
C ASP A 22 3.64 19.85 -9.94
N PRO A 23 3.49 18.97 -10.94
CA PRO A 23 2.66 17.79 -10.78
C PRO A 23 3.19 16.86 -9.70
N LEU A 24 2.26 16.20 -9.00
CA LEU A 24 2.52 15.40 -7.82
C LEU A 24 1.85 14.03 -7.95
N LEU A 25 2.62 12.98 -7.71
CA LEU A 25 2.17 11.60 -7.62
C LEU A 25 2.29 11.09 -6.18
N LEU A 26 1.15 10.71 -5.59
CA LEU A 26 1.09 10.06 -4.28
C LEU A 26 1.21 8.54 -4.44
N VAL A 27 2.07 7.90 -3.66
CA VAL A 27 2.36 6.46 -3.73
C VAL A 27 2.16 5.82 -2.36
N SER A 28 1.21 4.88 -2.29
CA SER A 28 0.83 4.21 -1.04
C SER A 28 1.88 3.24 -0.51
N GLY A 29 1.77 2.90 0.78
CA GLY A 29 2.50 1.78 1.39
C GLY A 29 1.74 0.45 1.34
N MET A 30 2.26 -0.53 2.08
CA MET A 30 1.61 -1.83 2.27
C MET A 30 0.22 -1.65 2.89
N GLY A 31 -0.78 -2.35 2.34
CA GLY A 31 -2.16 -2.28 2.82
C GLY A 31 -2.89 -0.97 2.51
N GLY A 32 -2.21 0.10 2.07
CA GLY A 32 -2.82 1.41 1.82
C GLY A 32 -3.47 1.58 0.44
N SER A 33 -3.73 0.48 -0.27
CA SER A 33 -4.38 0.49 -1.58
C SER A 33 -5.63 -0.37 -1.57
N ILE A 34 -6.75 0.14 -2.09
CA ILE A 34 -7.96 -0.64 -2.31
C ILE A 34 -7.68 -1.78 -3.31
N LEU A 35 -8.10 -2.99 -2.99
CA LEU A 35 -8.10 -4.14 -3.87
C LEU A 35 -9.53 -4.62 -4.15
N HIS A 36 -9.80 -4.87 -5.41
CA HIS A 36 -11.04 -5.40 -5.92
C HIS A 36 -10.83 -6.81 -6.49
N SER A 37 -11.79 -7.70 -6.27
CA SER A 37 -11.95 -8.94 -7.01
C SER A 37 -12.84 -8.67 -8.22
N LYS A 38 -12.25 -8.73 -9.42
CA LYS A 38 -12.94 -8.56 -10.69
C LYS A 38 -13.19 -9.93 -11.33
N PRO A 39 -14.44 -10.36 -11.50
CA PRO A 39 -14.75 -11.62 -12.17
C PRO A 39 -14.20 -11.67 -13.61
N LYS A 40 -13.65 -12.82 -14.03
CA LYS A 40 -13.18 -13.05 -15.41
C LYS A 40 -14.32 -13.15 -16.42
N LYS A 41 -15.50 -13.55 -15.94
CA LYS A 41 -16.76 -13.58 -16.70
C LYS A 41 -17.65 -12.42 -16.27
N PHE A 42 -18.74 -12.18 -17.00
CA PHE A 42 -19.72 -11.16 -16.64
C PHE A 42 -20.13 -11.27 -15.15
N GLY A 43 -20.01 -10.17 -14.41
CA GLY A 43 -20.26 -10.13 -12.97
C GLY A 43 -19.87 -8.79 -12.36
N LEU A 44 -20.29 -8.58 -11.11
CA LEU A 44 -19.97 -7.39 -10.34
C LEU A 44 -18.56 -7.49 -9.74
N THR A 45 -17.81 -6.40 -9.85
CA THR A 45 -16.53 -6.22 -9.15
C THR A 45 -16.82 -5.97 -7.67
N THR A 46 -16.13 -6.69 -6.80
CA THR A 46 -16.33 -6.61 -5.34
C THR A 46 -15.07 -6.07 -4.67
N ARG A 47 -15.20 -5.09 -3.77
CA ARG A 47 -14.09 -4.68 -2.91
C ARG A 47 -13.78 -5.77 -1.89
N VAL A 48 -12.52 -6.19 -1.85
CA VAL A 48 -12.01 -7.24 -0.96
C VAL A 48 -11.02 -6.69 0.06
N TRP A 49 -10.44 -5.52 -0.20
CA TRP A 49 -9.58 -4.79 0.73
C TRP A 49 -9.62 -3.29 0.41
N VAL A 50 -9.61 -2.37 1.37
CA VAL A 50 -9.99 -2.59 2.77
C VAL A 50 -11.52 -2.71 2.83
N ARG A 51 -12.01 -3.53 3.74
CA ARG A 51 -13.44 -3.78 3.92
C ARG A 51 -13.75 -4.01 5.39
N ILE A 52 -14.86 -3.46 5.84
CA ILE A 52 -15.41 -3.67 7.18
C ILE A 52 -16.53 -4.72 7.16
N PHE A 53 -17.55 -4.55 6.32
CA PHE A 53 -18.68 -5.49 6.31
C PHE A 53 -18.31 -6.84 5.68
N LEU A 54 -18.47 -7.96 6.41
CA LEU A 54 -18.10 -9.30 5.94
C LEU A 54 -16.63 -9.42 5.49
N ALA A 55 -15.75 -8.63 6.11
CA ALA A 55 -14.33 -8.53 5.75
C ALA A 55 -13.68 -9.91 5.65
N ASP A 56 -13.69 -10.68 6.75
CA ASP A 56 -13.02 -11.98 6.82
C ASP A 56 -13.56 -13.00 5.81
N LEU A 57 -14.88 -13.05 5.62
CA LEU A 57 -15.52 -13.98 4.67
C LEU A 57 -15.11 -13.68 3.22
N GLU A 58 -15.23 -12.42 2.78
CA GLU A 58 -14.88 -12.03 1.42
C GLU A 58 -13.37 -12.12 1.19
N PHE A 59 -12.57 -11.79 2.21
CA PHE A 59 -11.12 -11.91 2.16
C PHE A 59 -10.70 -13.37 1.94
N ARG A 60 -11.10 -14.30 2.83
CA ARG A 60 -10.78 -15.73 2.68
C ARG A 60 -11.24 -16.29 1.34
N LYS A 61 -12.40 -15.86 0.85
CA LYS A 61 -12.98 -16.38 -0.39
C LYS A 61 -12.29 -15.87 -1.66
N LYS A 62 -11.76 -14.64 -1.64
CA LYS A 62 -11.37 -13.93 -2.87
C LYS A 62 -9.91 -13.52 -2.96
N ILE A 63 -9.26 -13.19 -1.84
CA ILE A 63 -7.90 -12.64 -1.86
C ILE A 63 -6.85 -13.57 -1.26
N TRP A 64 -7.26 -14.61 -0.53
CA TRP A 64 -6.32 -15.65 -0.12
C TRP A 64 -5.56 -16.20 -1.32
N SER A 65 -4.26 -16.29 -1.12
CA SER A 65 -3.30 -16.49 -2.19
C SER A 65 -2.18 -17.40 -1.73
N LEU A 66 -1.51 -18.00 -2.70
CA LEU A 66 -0.26 -18.72 -2.50
C LEU A 66 0.81 -18.08 -3.37
N TYR A 67 2.03 -18.02 -2.85
CA TYR A 67 3.19 -17.65 -3.62
C TYR A 67 3.54 -18.78 -4.60
N ASN A 68 3.66 -18.42 -5.87
CA ASN A 68 4.08 -19.33 -6.92
C ASN A 68 5.56 -19.07 -7.23
N PRO A 69 6.50 -19.96 -6.85
CA PRO A 69 7.92 -19.75 -7.05
C PRO A 69 8.35 -19.83 -8.52
N GLN A 70 7.54 -20.45 -9.39
CA GLN A 70 7.82 -20.50 -10.82
C GLN A 70 7.53 -19.17 -11.50
N THR A 71 6.47 -18.47 -11.08
CA THR A 71 6.07 -17.18 -11.67
C THR A 71 6.59 -15.98 -10.87
N GLY A 72 6.90 -16.17 -9.60
CA GLY A 72 7.24 -15.10 -8.65
C GLY A 72 6.04 -14.30 -8.14
N TYR A 73 4.80 -14.70 -8.48
CA TYR A 73 3.59 -13.99 -8.11
C TYR A 73 2.89 -14.63 -6.91
N THR A 74 2.23 -13.79 -6.12
CA THR A 74 1.22 -14.22 -5.14
C THR A 74 -0.12 -14.32 -5.85
N GLU A 75 -0.56 -15.55 -6.11
CA GLU A 75 -1.70 -15.88 -6.96
C GLU A 75 -2.94 -16.18 -6.11
N SER A 76 -4.09 -15.59 -6.42
CA SER A 76 -5.35 -15.88 -5.69
C SER A 76 -5.81 -17.32 -5.93
N LEU A 77 -6.27 -17.96 -4.85
CA LEU A 77 -6.91 -19.26 -4.89
C LEU A 77 -8.23 -19.22 -5.69
N ASP A 78 -8.92 -18.07 -5.74
CA ASP A 78 -10.11 -17.90 -6.57
C ASP A 78 -9.74 -17.71 -8.06
N LYS A 79 -9.73 -18.82 -8.78
CA LYS A 79 -9.43 -18.85 -10.22
C LYS A 79 -10.46 -18.11 -11.09
N LYS A 80 -11.65 -17.77 -10.56
CA LYS A 80 -12.76 -17.15 -11.30
C LYS A 80 -12.65 -15.63 -11.39
N SER A 81 -11.76 -15.01 -10.62
CA SER A 81 -11.56 -13.56 -10.58
C SER A 81 -10.10 -13.19 -10.61
N ASP A 82 -9.83 -11.94 -10.98
CA ASP A 82 -8.50 -11.34 -10.86
C ASP A 82 -8.53 -10.26 -9.78
N ILE A 83 -7.44 -10.13 -9.05
CA ILE A 83 -7.24 -9.02 -8.12
C ILE A 83 -6.75 -7.82 -8.91
N VAL A 84 -7.46 -6.70 -8.76
CA VAL A 84 -7.19 -5.44 -9.46
C VAL A 84 -7.24 -4.29 -8.48
N VAL A 85 -6.40 -3.29 -8.74
CA VAL A 85 -6.42 -2.01 -8.04
C VAL A 85 -7.24 -1.04 -8.89
N PRO A 86 -8.22 -0.31 -8.34
CA PRO A 86 -8.97 0.68 -9.10
C PRO A 86 -8.07 1.85 -9.54
N ASP A 87 -8.28 2.36 -10.75
CA ASP A 87 -7.56 3.55 -11.26
C ASP A 87 -8.47 4.79 -11.32
N ASP A 88 -9.67 4.68 -10.74
CA ASP A 88 -10.65 5.76 -10.61
C ASP A 88 -10.03 7.00 -9.94
N ASP A 89 -10.57 8.18 -10.28
CA ASP A 89 -10.06 9.47 -9.82
C ASP A 89 -8.54 9.60 -10.03
N HIS A 90 -8.05 9.16 -11.19
CA HIS A 90 -6.63 9.18 -11.55
C HIS A 90 -5.75 8.42 -10.54
N GLY A 91 -6.28 7.31 -10.00
CA GLY A 91 -5.65 6.46 -9.00
C GLY A 91 -5.67 7.02 -7.58
N LEU A 92 -6.26 8.20 -7.36
CA LEU A 92 -6.45 8.77 -6.01
C LEU A 92 -7.48 7.97 -5.23
N TYR A 93 -8.56 7.50 -5.87
CA TYR A 93 -9.60 6.71 -5.21
C TYR A 93 -9.02 5.48 -4.50
N ALA A 94 -8.01 4.83 -5.08
CA ALA A 94 -7.41 3.63 -4.50
C ALA A 94 -6.68 3.89 -3.18
N ILE A 95 -6.28 5.13 -2.90
CA ILE A 95 -5.40 5.49 -1.77
C ILE A 95 -6.01 6.56 -0.85
N ASP A 96 -7.22 7.04 -1.17
CA ASP A 96 -7.92 8.11 -0.47
C ASP A 96 -8.53 7.59 0.86
N ILE A 97 -9.76 7.08 0.82
CA ILE A 97 -10.43 6.40 1.95
C ILE A 97 -10.53 4.92 1.59
N LEU A 98 -9.85 4.05 2.34
CA LEU A 98 -9.67 2.63 2.01
C LEU A 98 -10.97 1.81 2.12
N ASP A 99 -11.90 2.22 2.99
CA ASP A 99 -13.28 1.75 2.98
C ASP A 99 -14.25 2.94 2.81
N PRO A 100 -14.63 3.30 1.57
CA PRO A 100 -15.49 4.45 1.32
C PRO A 100 -16.99 4.15 1.55
N SER A 101 -17.35 3.16 2.38
CA SER A 101 -18.76 2.86 2.67
C SER A 101 -19.46 4.00 3.40
N TRP A 102 -20.77 4.15 3.17
CA TRP A 102 -21.57 5.20 3.79
C TRP A 102 -21.46 5.19 5.32
N PHE A 103 -21.49 4.00 5.93
CA PHE A 103 -21.32 3.84 7.37
C PHE A 103 -20.00 4.45 7.86
N VAL A 104 -18.86 4.11 7.25
CA VAL A 104 -17.54 4.65 7.60
C VAL A 104 -17.52 6.17 7.54
N LYS A 105 -18.05 6.73 6.44
CA LYS A 105 -18.09 8.18 6.26
C LYS A 105 -18.97 8.86 7.30
N CYS A 106 -20.08 8.23 7.69
CA CYS A 106 -20.99 8.77 8.70
C CYS A 106 -20.41 8.71 10.12
N VAL A 107 -19.69 7.64 10.47
CA VAL A 107 -19.07 7.51 11.81
C VAL A 107 -17.67 8.14 11.87
N HIS A 108 -17.14 8.59 10.72
CA HIS A 108 -15.81 9.17 10.57
C HIS A 108 -14.72 8.28 11.19
N LEU A 109 -14.67 7.02 10.75
CA LEU A 109 -13.64 6.08 11.21
C LEU A 109 -12.29 6.46 10.57
N THR A 110 -11.51 7.29 11.26
CA THR A 110 -10.24 7.85 10.76
C THR A 110 -9.21 6.79 10.39
N GLU A 111 -9.28 5.59 10.98
CA GLU A 111 -8.35 4.48 10.72
C GLU A 111 -8.33 4.02 9.25
N VAL A 112 -9.37 4.31 8.47
CA VAL A 112 -9.42 3.98 7.04
C VAL A 112 -9.25 5.19 6.12
N TYR A 113 -9.03 6.39 6.68
CA TYR A 113 -8.70 7.60 5.93
C TYR A 113 -7.19 7.61 5.72
N HIS A 114 -6.73 7.26 4.51
CA HIS A 114 -5.31 7.04 4.25
C HIS A 114 -4.60 8.29 3.75
N PHE A 115 -4.78 8.67 2.48
CA PHE A 115 -4.27 9.95 1.95
C PHE A 115 -5.32 11.06 1.97
N HIS A 116 -6.53 10.81 2.47
CA HIS A 116 -7.66 11.73 2.39
C HIS A 116 -7.30 13.18 2.77
N ASP A 117 -6.84 13.39 4.00
CA ASP A 117 -6.53 14.74 4.49
C ASP A 117 -5.39 15.41 3.69
N MET A 118 -4.43 14.62 3.19
CA MET A 118 -3.36 15.12 2.33
C MET A 118 -3.90 15.52 0.96
N ILE A 119 -4.79 14.73 0.37
CA ILE A 119 -5.43 15.01 -0.91
C ILE A 119 -6.24 16.30 -0.80
N ASP A 120 -7.07 16.42 0.24
CA ASP A 120 -7.90 17.60 0.48
C ASP A 120 -7.05 18.86 0.67
N MET A 121 -6.02 18.80 1.53
CA MET A 121 -5.08 19.89 1.72
C MET A 121 -4.36 20.30 0.41
N LEU A 122 -3.95 19.33 -0.41
CA LEU A 122 -3.30 19.63 -1.70
C LEU A 122 -4.27 20.30 -2.67
N VAL A 123 -5.52 19.84 -2.73
CA VAL A 123 -6.57 20.47 -3.55
C VAL A 123 -6.80 21.91 -3.09
N GLU A 124 -6.89 22.16 -1.77
CA GLU A 124 -6.99 23.51 -1.20
C GLU A 124 -5.77 24.38 -1.55
N CYS A 125 -4.59 23.78 -1.67
CA CYS A 125 -3.37 24.45 -2.13
C CYS A 125 -3.34 24.76 -3.64
N GLY A 126 -4.38 24.39 -4.39
CA GLY A 126 -4.53 24.64 -5.82
C GLY A 126 -4.03 23.51 -6.73
N TYR A 127 -3.83 22.31 -6.20
CA TYR A 127 -3.61 21.13 -7.03
C TYR A 127 -4.93 20.66 -7.67
N VAL A 128 -4.86 20.16 -8.90
CA VAL A 128 -6.00 19.72 -9.69
C VAL A 128 -5.87 18.23 -9.99
N LYS A 129 -6.80 17.43 -9.50
CA LYS A 129 -6.85 15.99 -9.74
C LYS A 129 -6.85 15.70 -11.25
N GLY A 130 -5.98 14.79 -11.69
CA GLY A 130 -5.85 14.43 -13.11
C GLY A 130 -5.05 15.39 -13.98
N THR A 131 -4.67 16.56 -13.46
CA THR A 131 -3.79 17.51 -14.17
C THR A 131 -2.48 17.69 -13.43
N THR A 132 -2.51 17.96 -12.13
CA THR A 132 -1.32 18.17 -11.29
C THR A 132 -1.31 17.29 -10.05
N LEU A 133 -2.38 16.55 -9.75
CA LEU A 133 -2.43 15.59 -8.63
C LEU A 133 -2.90 14.22 -9.10
N PHE A 134 -2.12 13.20 -8.75
CA PHE A 134 -2.33 11.82 -9.17
C PHE A 134 -2.06 10.87 -8.00
N GLY A 135 -2.74 9.72 -7.97
CA GLY A 135 -2.50 8.68 -6.98
C GLY A 135 -2.01 7.40 -7.66
N TYR A 136 -1.20 6.62 -6.96
CA TYR A 136 -0.76 5.31 -7.39
C TYR A 136 -0.92 4.31 -6.26
N GLY A 137 -2.06 3.63 -6.27
CA GLY A 137 -2.25 2.38 -5.54
C GLY A 137 -1.72 1.21 -6.36
N TYR A 138 -1.28 0.15 -5.68
CA TYR A 138 -0.77 -1.05 -6.32
C TYR A 138 -1.11 -2.31 -5.52
N ASP A 139 -0.94 -3.48 -6.13
CA ASP A 139 -1.14 -4.76 -5.44
C ASP A 139 0.03 -4.99 -4.49
N PHE A 140 -0.12 -4.53 -3.25
CA PHE A 140 0.90 -4.58 -2.20
C PHE A 140 1.33 -6.00 -1.83
N ARG A 141 0.63 -7.04 -2.31
CA ARG A 141 1.00 -8.44 -2.10
C ARG A 141 2.22 -8.83 -2.92
N GLN A 142 2.39 -8.22 -4.09
CA GLN A 142 3.44 -8.58 -5.05
C GLN A 142 4.77 -7.92 -4.70
N SER A 143 5.88 -8.50 -5.16
CA SER A 143 7.23 -7.93 -5.01
C SER A 143 7.28 -6.51 -5.56
N ASN A 144 8.00 -5.62 -4.88
CA ASN A 144 8.23 -4.25 -5.33
C ASN A 144 9.11 -4.16 -6.59
N ARG A 145 9.59 -5.30 -7.11
CA ARG A 145 10.35 -5.41 -8.36
C ARG A 145 9.56 -6.08 -9.47
N MET A 146 8.30 -6.42 -9.22
CA MET A 146 7.47 -7.15 -10.17
C MET A 146 7.18 -6.30 -11.41
N ASP A 147 7.35 -6.87 -12.60
CA ASP A 147 7.19 -6.16 -13.88
C ASP A 147 5.87 -5.41 -13.97
N LYS A 148 4.76 -6.05 -13.55
CA LYS A 148 3.43 -5.43 -13.57
C LYS A 148 3.34 -4.15 -12.74
N LEU A 149 4.03 -4.09 -11.60
CA LEU A 149 4.08 -2.89 -10.75
C LEU A 149 5.00 -1.84 -11.35
N MET A 150 6.18 -2.24 -11.84
CA MET A 150 7.13 -1.34 -12.48
C MET A 150 6.56 -0.69 -13.75
N ASP A 151 5.95 -1.48 -14.63
CA ASP A 151 5.30 -1.00 -15.84
C ASP A 151 4.09 -0.11 -15.54
N GLY A 152 3.30 -0.46 -14.52
CA GLY A 152 2.20 0.37 -14.05
C GLY A 152 2.67 1.73 -13.56
N LEU A 153 3.73 1.78 -12.76
CA LEU A 153 4.31 3.02 -12.25
C LEU A 153 4.91 3.87 -13.39
N LYS A 154 5.60 3.24 -14.35
CA LYS A 154 6.11 3.90 -15.55
C LYS A 154 4.99 4.55 -16.35
N LEU A 155 3.90 3.81 -16.60
CA LEU A 155 2.73 4.33 -17.31
C LEU A 155 2.09 5.50 -16.56
N LYS A 156 2.02 5.41 -15.22
CA LYS A 156 1.45 6.46 -14.39
C LYS A 156 2.28 7.76 -14.45
N LEU A 157 3.60 7.65 -14.35
CA LEU A 157 4.52 8.78 -14.49
C LEU A 157 4.44 9.44 -15.87
N GLU A 158 4.39 8.63 -16.93
CA GLU A 158 4.23 9.14 -18.30
C GLU A 158 2.88 9.86 -18.48
N THR A 159 1.81 9.30 -17.93
CA THR A 159 0.47 9.89 -17.98
C THR A 159 0.44 11.23 -17.24
N ALA A 160 0.97 11.27 -16.01
CA ALA A 160 1.08 12.50 -15.22
C ALA A 160 1.93 13.56 -15.94
N TYR A 161 3.08 13.19 -16.48
CA TYR A 161 3.96 14.09 -17.24
C TYR A 161 3.23 14.73 -18.44
N LYS A 162 2.50 13.92 -19.22
CA LYS A 162 1.72 14.41 -20.39
C LYS A 162 0.57 15.32 -19.95
N ALA A 163 -0.21 14.90 -18.95
CA ALA A 163 -1.34 15.67 -18.43
C ALA A 163 -0.91 17.03 -17.84
N SER A 164 0.35 17.13 -17.41
CA SER A 164 0.93 18.34 -16.80
C SER A 164 1.66 19.25 -17.78
N GLY A 165 1.44 19.08 -19.09
CA GLY A 165 2.10 19.88 -20.13
C GLY A 165 3.59 19.57 -20.31
N GLY A 166 4.03 18.35 -19.97
CA GLY A 166 5.43 17.94 -20.09
C GLY A 166 6.32 18.37 -18.92
N ARG A 167 5.73 18.68 -17.77
CA ARG A 167 6.47 18.98 -16.53
C ARG A 167 6.82 17.70 -15.79
N LYS A 168 8.04 17.65 -15.25
CA LYS A 168 8.48 16.52 -14.40
C LYS A 168 7.66 16.46 -13.11
N VAL A 169 7.43 15.24 -12.65
CA VAL A 169 6.53 14.89 -11.55
C VAL A 169 7.30 14.79 -10.24
N ASN A 170 6.79 15.44 -9.19
CA ASN A 170 7.20 15.21 -7.82
C ASN A 170 6.52 13.95 -7.29
N ILE A 171 7.20 13.15 -6.49
CA ILE A 171 6.64 11.95 -5.88
C ILE A 171 6.61 12.14 -4.37
N ILE A 172 5.47 11.84 -3.73
CA ILE A 172 5.39 11.58 -2.30
C ILE A 172 5.05 10.10 -2.11
N SER A 173 5.94 9.36 -1.44
CA SER A 173 5.72 7.95 -1.14
C SER A 173 5.61 7.74 0.36
N HIS A 174 4.75 6.82 0.79
CA HIS A 174 4.61 6.44 2.20
C HIS A 174 5.05 4.99 2.44
N SER A 175 5.79 4.76 3.54
CA SER A 175 6.15 3.41 4.02
C SER A 175 6.75 2.55 2.89
N MET A 176 6.24 1.33 2.66
CA MET A 176 6.70 0.42 1.59
C MET A 176 6.66 1.05 0.19
N GLY A 177 5.81 2.05 -0.05
CA GLY A 177 5.79 2.77 -1.32
C GLY A 177 7.13 3.41 -1.65
N GLY A 178 7.91 3.80 -0.65
CA GLY A 178 9.27 4.29 -0.90
C GLY A 178 10.25 3.19 -1.31
N VAL A 179 10.05 1.96 -0.85
CA VAL A 179 10.82 0.79 -1.30
C VAL A 179 10.48 0.50 -2.76
N LEU A 180 9.20 0.58 -3.15
CA LEU A 180 8.78 0.51 -4.55
C LEU A 180 9.48 1.56 -5.43
N ILE A 181 9.49 2.82 -5.00
CA ILE A 181 10.17 3.89 -5.74
C ILE A 181 11.68 3.67 -5.80
N LEU A 182 12.31 3.18 -4.72
CA LEU A 182 13.73 2.84 -4.71
C LEU A 182 14.06 1.72 -5.72
N CYS A 183 13.26 0.66 -5.76
CA CYS A 183 13.38 -0.42 -6.74
C CYS A 183 13.23 0.12 -8.17
N PHE A 184 12.19 0.92 -8.42
CA PHE A 184 11.93 1.51 -9.73
C PHE A 184 13.07 2.43 -10.18
N MET A 185 13.57 3.29 -9.30
CA MET A 185 14.70 4.18 -9.59
C MET A 185 15.97 3.39 -9.96
N SER A 186 16.19 2.24 -9.30
CA SER A 186 17.37 1.41 -9.52
C SER A 186 17.28 0.60 -10.82
N LEU A 187 16.10 0.08 -11.14
CA LEU A 187 15.85 -0.76 -12.32
C LEU A 187 15.54 0.04 -13.60
N HIS A 188 14.92 1.22 -13.46
CA HIS A 188 14.44 2.07 -14.55
C HIS A 188 14.95 3.51 -14.43
N ARG A 189 16.26 3.65 -14.19
CA ARG A 189 16.92 4.94 -13.92
C ARG A 189 16.69 6.00 -15.00
N ASP A 190 16.69 5.59 -16.27
CA ASP A 190 16.45 6.48 -17.42
C ASP A 190 15.03 7.06 -17.40
N VAL A 191 14.03 6.21 -17.13
CA VAL A 191 12.62 6.59 -16.98
C VAL A 191 12.43 7.50 -15.78
N PHE A 192 13.01 7.13 -14.62
CA PHE A 192 12.94 7.94 -13.40
C PHE A 192 13.56 9.33 -13.63
N SER A 193 14.76 9.40 -14.20
CA SER A 193 15.44 10.67 -14.48
C SER A 193 14.69 11.54 -15.49
N ARG A 194 13.99 10.92 -16.44
CA ARG A 194 13.19 11.60 -17.45
C ARG A 194 11.93 12.24 -16.85
N TYR A 195 11.19 11.50 -16.03
CA TYR A 195 9.87 11.93 -15.58
C TYR A 195 9.83 12.52 -14.17
N VAL A 196 10.78 12.22 -13.30
CA VAL A 196 10.73 12.61 -11.88
C VAL A 196 11.59 13.85 -11.62
N ASN A 197 11.03 14.81 -10.90
CA ASN A 197 11.70 16.05 -10.48
C ASN A 197 12.28 15.92 -9.07
N LYS A 198 11.44 15.55 -8.11
CA LYS A 198 11.77 15.40 -6.69
C LYS A 198 11.06 14.18 -6.14
N TRP A 199 11.66 13.54 -5.14
CA TRP A 199 11.05 12.45 -4.40
C TRP A 199 11.11 12.74 -2.90
N ILE A 200 9.96 12.73 -2.26
CA ILE A 200 9.75 12.92 -0.83
C ILE A 200 9.29 11.56 -0.27
N ALA A 201 10.10 10.99 0.61
CA ALA A 201 9.86 9.69 1.22
C ALA A 201 9.40 9.87 2.68
N LEU A 202 8.17 9.44 2.99
CA LEU A 202 7.57 9.54 4.31
C LEU A 202 7.60 8.17 5.01
N ALA A 203 8.34 8.09 6.11
CA ALA A 203 8.47 6.87 6.93
C ALA A 203 8.86 5.61 6.14
N CYS A 204 9.68 5.75 5.09
CA CYS A 204 10.04 4.64 4.21
C CYS A 204 11.12 3.74 4.85
N PRO A 205 10.87 2.42 4.97
CA PRO A 205 11.79 1.49 5.61
C PRO A 205 12.90 1.05 4.63
N PHE A 206 13.78 1.97 4.23
CA PHE A 206 14.84 1.68 3.24
C PHE A 206 15.79 0.56 3.65
N GLN A 207 15.95 0.34 4.96
CA GLN A 207 16.79 -0.74 5.52
C GLN A 207 15.95 -1.87 6.12
N GLY A 208 14.63 -1.86 5.88
CA GLY A 208 13.67 -2.76 6.50
C GLY A 208 13.04 -2.21 7.78
N ALA A 209 11.99 -2.89 8.22
CA ALA A 209 11.21 -2.61 9.44
C ALA A 209 11.12 -3.87 10.32
N PRO A 210 12.26 -4.43 10.78
CA PRO A 210 12.33 -5.78 11.35
C PRO A 210 11.38 -6.01 12.53
N GLY A 211 11.12 -5.01 13.38
CA GLY A 211 10.18 -5.17 14.49
C GLY A 211 8.78 -5.56 14.00
N CYS A 212 8.21 -4.75 13.11
CA CYS A 212 6.88 -4.99 12.55
C CYS A 212 6.84 -6.26 11.68
N ILE A 213 7.85 -6.45 10.82
CA ILE A 213 7.88 -7.58 9.87
C ILE A 213 8.07 -8.92 10.58
N ASN A 214 8.97 -8.98 11.56
CA ASN A 214 9.19 -10.21 12.31
C ASN A 214 7.95 -10.59 13.13
N ASP A 215 7.29 -9.61 13.77
CA ASP A 215 6.04 -9.87 14.49
C ASP A 215 4.93 -10.33 13.54
N THR A 216 4.78 -9.65 12.41
CA THR A 216 3.82 -10.01 11.36
C THR A 216 4.01 -11.45 10.88
N LEU A 217 5.24 -11.89 10.63
CA LEU A 217 5.53 -13.24 10.15
C LEU A 217 5.29 -14.32 11.22
N LEU A 218 5.50 -14.01 12.50
CA LEU A 218 5.38 -14.97 13.60
C LEU A 218 3.97 -15.07 14.18
N THR A 219 3.30 -13.93 14.30
CA THR A 219 2.06 -13.82 15.08
C THR A 219 0.92 -13.19 14.29
N GLY A 220 1.19 -12.62 13.11
CA GLY A 220 0.21 -11.89 12.32
C GLY A 220 0.11 -10.41 12.70
N LEU A 221 -0.58 -9.64 11.86
CA LEU A 221 -0.75 -8.19 12.01
C LEU A 221 -2.24 -7.83 12.17
N GLU A 222 -2.54 -6.93 13.09
CA GLU A 222 -3.82 -6.25 13.22
C GLU A 222 -3.59 -4.75 12.98
N PHE A 223 -4.40 -4.13 12.13
CA PHE A 223 -4.29 -2.69 11.83
C PHE A 223 -5.17 -1.82 12.73
N VAL A 224 -6.09 -2.43 13.48
CA VAL A 224 -7.06 -1.73 14.33
C VAL A 224 -7.10 -2.45 15.66
N GLU A 225 -6.95 -1.71 16.75
CA GLU A 225 -7.03 -2.23 18.11
C GLU A 225 -8.44 -2.00 18.71
N GLY A 226 -8.87 -2.87 19.63
CA GLY A 226 -10.15 -2.71 20.33
C GLY A 226 -11.35 -3.35 19.63
N PHE A 227 -12.58 -2.90 19.96
CA PHE A 227 -13.83 -3.50 19.47
C PHE A 227 -13.98 -3.44 17.94
N GLU A 228 -13.34 -2.46 17.31
CA GLU A 228 -13.41 -2.24 15.87
C GLU A 228 -12.70 -3.36 15.08
N SER A 229 -11.69 -4.02 15.67
CA SER A 229 -10.94 -5.11 15.04
C SER A 229 -11.83 -6.30 14.66
N TYR A 230 -12.94 -6.53 15.37
CA TYR A 230 -13.92 -7.58 15.06
C TYR A 230 -14.58 -7.41 13.69
N PHE A 231 -14.62 -6.18 13.17
CA PHE A 231 -15.19 -5.90 11.85
C PHE A 231 -14.12 -5.88 10.75
N PHE A 232 -12.84 -5.99 11.09
CA PHE A 232 -11.78 -6.12 10.09
C PHE A 232 -11.46 -7.59 9.82
N VAL A 233 -10.55 -7.82 8.88
CA VAL A 233 -10.00 -9.15 8.60
C VAL A 233 -9.32 -9.66 9.87
N SER A 234 -9.60 -10.90 10.28
CA SER A 234 -8.98 -11.43 11.50
C SER A 234 -7.47 -11.53 11.34
N ARG A 235 -6.74 -11.34 12.44
CA ARG A 235 -5.27 -11.45 12.50
C ARG A 235 -4.74 -12.69 11.82
N TRP A 236 -5.34 -13.84 12.11
CA TRP A 236 -4.95 -15.11 11.53
C TRP A 236 -5.22 -15.15 10.02
N THR A 237 -6.39 -14.72 9.55
CA THR A 237 -6.69 -14.70 8.11
C THR A 237 -5.70 -13.82 7.35
N PHE A 238 -5.37 -12.66 7.92
CA PHE A 238 -4.46 -11.71 7.32
C PHE A 238 -3.01 -12.24 7.33
N HIS A 239 -2.60 -12.87 8.44
CA HIS A 239 -1.32 -13.57 8.56
C HIS A 239 -1.13 -14.61 7.46
N GLN A 240 -2.15 -15.46 7.21
CA GLN A 240 -2.10 -16.46 6.14
C GLN A 240 -1.86 -15.85 4.75
N LEU A 241 -2.39 -14.65 4.49
CA LEU A 241 -2.07 -13.96 3.25
C LEU A 241 -0.64 -13.42 3.24
N LEU A 242 -0.23 -12.75 4.32
CA LEU A 242 1.02 -12.00 4.34
C LEU A 242 2.26 -12.89 4.25
N VAL A 243 2.24 -14.09 4.84
CA VAL A 243 3.35 -15.05 4.71
C VAL A 243 3.56 -15.50 3.25
N GLU A 244 2.54 -15.37 2.41
CA GLU A 244 2.59 -15.67 0.97
C GLU A 244 2.89 -14.43 0.10
N CYS A 245 3.08 -13.25 0.70
CA CYS A 245 3.35 -12.00 -0.02
C CYS A 245 4.86 -11.71 -0.05
N PRO A 246 5.56 -11.78 -1.21
CA PRO A 246 6.99 -11.46 -1.30
C PRO A 246 7.34 -10.04 -0.81
N SER A 247 6.40 -9.10 -0.90
CA SER A 247 6.59 -7.72 -0.42
C SER A 247 6.90 -7.61 1.07
N ILE A 248 6.38 -8.50 1.92
CA ILE A 248 6.65 -8.48 3.36
C ILE A 248 8.13 -8.80 3.64
N TYR A 249 8.69 -9.74 2.89
CA TYR A 249 10.08 -10.18 3.02
C TYR A 249 11.06 -9.11 2.53
N GLU A 250 10.66 -8.27 1.59
CA GLU A 250 11.45 -7.13 1.11
C GLU A 250 11.60 -6.01 2.15
N MET A 251 10.89 -6.10 3.28
CA MET A 251 11.03 -5.19 4.42
C MET A 251 11.69 -5.84 5.64
N LEU A 252 12.24 -7.06 5.51
CA LEU A 252 13.09 -7.65 6.55
C LEU A 252 14.33 -6.76 6.80
N ALA A 253 14.96 -6.93 7.97
CA ALA A 253 16.19 -6.20 8.29
C ALA A 253 17.25 -6.44 7.23
N ASN A 254 17.80 -5.36 6.68
CA ASN A 254 18.99 -5.44 5.85
C ASN A 254 20.18 -5.94 6.71
N PRO A 255 20.75 -7.12 6.42
CA PRO A 255 21.88 -7.67 7.17
C PRO A 255 23.17 -6.86 6.98
N ASP A 256 23.29 -6.14 5.86
CA ASP A 256 24.49 -5.35 5.52
C ASP A 256 24.42 -3.92 6.09
N TYR A 257 23.29 -3.53 6.71
CA TYR A 257 23.16 -2.22 7.32
C TYR A 257 23.77 -2.17 8.71
N GLU A 258 24.56 -1.14 9.00
CA GLU A 258 25.17 -0.90 10.30
C GLU A 258 24.14 -0.36 11.30
N TRP A 259 23.30 -1.24 11.83
CA TRP A 259 22.32 -0.88 12.85
C TRP A 259 23.01 -0.44 14.14
N LYS A 260 22.64 0.74 14.68
CA LYS A 260 23.08 1.19 16.02
C LYS A 260 22.83 0.14 17.11
N LYS A 261 21.72 -0.59 16.97
CA LYS A 261 21.40 -1.79 17.73
C LYS A 261 20.94 -2.85 16.75
N HIS A 262 21.67 -3.96 16.65
CA HIS A 262 21.30 -5.06 15.77
C HIS A 262 19.87 -5.55 16.08
N PRO A 263 18.99 -5.61 15.07
CA PRO A 263 17.64 -6.13 15.27
C PRO A 263 17.73 -7.63 15.55
N GLU A 264 17.04 -8.06 16.60
CA GLU A 264 17.07 -9.42 17.10
C GLU A 264 15.65 -9.87 17.50
N ILE A 265 15.33 -11.13 17.23
CA ILE A 265 14.13 -11.78 17.76
C ILE A 265 14.53 -12.53 19.02
N LYS A 266 13.78 -12.33 20.10
CA LYS A 266 13.96 -13.07 21.35
C LYS A 266 12.78 -13.99 21.58
N VAL A 267 13.05 -15.28 21.70
CA VAL A 267 12.02 -16.31 21.93
C VAL A 267 12.37 -17.16 23.13
N TRP A 268 11.36 -17.45 23.96
CA TRP A 268 11.48 -18.43 25.04
C TRP A 268 11.30 -19.83 24.46
N ARG A 269 12.37 -20.63 24.50
CA ARG A 269 12.40 -21.97 23.90
C ARG A 269 12.39 -23.03 24.98
N LYS A 270 11.44 -23.96 24.87
CA LYS A 270 11.31 -25.12 25.74
C LYS A 270 12.08 -26.29 25.12
N HIS A 271 13.10 -26.75 25.83
CA HIS A 271 13.90 -27.92 25.47
C HIS A 271 13.55 -29.08 26.39
N ASN A 272 13.39 -30.28 25.84
CA ASN A 272 13.25 -31.50 26.60
C ASN A 272 14.49 -32.37 26.38
N LYS A 273 15.37 -32.40 27.38
CA LYS A 273 16.53 -33.29 27.41
C LYS A 273 16.40 -34.21 28.61
N ASP A 274 16.37 -35.51 28.35
CA ASP A 274 16.40 -36.57 29.37
C ASP A 274 15.30 -36.45 30.44
N GLY A 275 14.11 -36.00 30.04
CA GLY A 275 12.95 -35.83 30.94
C GLY A 275 12.95 -34.53 31.75
N ASN A 276 14.01 -33.72 31.68
CA ASN A 276 14.06 -32.40 32.28
C ASN A 276 13.65 -31.33 31.26
N VAL A 277 12.65 -30.54 31.64
CA VAL A 277 12.20 -29.37 30.89
C VAL A 277 13.07 -28.17 31.25
N ASN A 278 13.80 -27.63 30.28
CA ASN A 278 14.52 -26.37 30.41
C ASN A 278 13.90 -25.30 29.51
N ILE A 279 13.72 -24.08 30.02
CA ILE A 279 13.18 -22.94 29.28
C ILE A 279 14.25 -21.88 29.24
N ASN A 280 14.80 -21.62 28.05
CA ASN A 280 15.86 -20.64 27.84
C ASN A 280 15.38 -19.51 26.94
N LEU A 281 15.86 -18.29 27.20
CA LEU A 281 15.68 -17.16 26.28
C LEU A 281 16.77 -17.23 25.21
N GLU A 282 16.37 -17.39 23.96
CA GLU A 282 17.27 -17.43 22.81
C GLU A 282 17.12 -16.15 21.97
N SER A 283 18.22 -15.68 21.37
CA SER A 283 18.25 -14.50 20.51
C SER A 283 18.70 -14.86 19.09
N TYR A 284 18.00 -14.32 18.10
CA TYR A 284 18.23 -14.59 16.67
C TYR A 284 18.39 -13.26 15.93
N GLY A 285 19.56 -13.05 15.31
CA GLY A 285 19.79 -11.91 14.43
C GLY A 285 19.08 -12.04 13.07
N PRO A 286 19.23 -11.07 12.15
CA PRO A 286 18.45 -10.99 10.90
C PRO A 286 18.51 -12.22 10.00
N THR A 287 19.68 -12.84 9.86
CA THR A 287 19.83 -14.06 9.06
C THR A 287 19.39 -15.30 9.83
N GLN A 288 19.61 -15.31 11.15
CA GLN A 288 19.27 -16.45 12.01
C GLN A 288 17.76 -16.58 12.22
N SER A 289 17.02 -15.46 12.19
CA SER A 289 15.56 -15.45 12.35
C SER A 289 14.82 -16.23 11.25
N ILE A 290 15.44 -16.43 10.08
CA ILE A 290 14.86 -17.25 9.00
C ILE A 290 14.52 -18.66 9.51
N SER A 291 15.42 -19.28 10.28
CA SER A 291 15.18 -20.61 10.86
C SER A 291 14.00 -20.63 11.84
N VAL A 292 13.76 -19.52 12.55
CA VAL A 292 12.62 -19.37 13.46
C VAL A 292 11.32 -19.29 12.67
N PHE A 293 11.31 -18.54 11.56
CA PHE A 293 10.14 -18.45 10.67
C PHE A 293 9.83 -19.79 10.02
N GLU A 294 10.85 -20.48 9.49
CA GLU A 294 10.68 -21.81 8.88
C GLU A 294 10.08 -22.82 9.86
N GLU A 295 10.51 -22.79 11.13
CA GLU A 295 9.96 -23.66 12.17
C GLU A 295 8.52 -23.26 12.55
N ALA A 296 8.26 -21.97 12.73
CA ALA A 296 6.95 -21.45 13.08
C ALA A 296 5.91 -21.72 11.99
N LEU A 297 6.32 -21.66 10.72
CA LEU A 297 5.45 -21.84 9.57
C LEU A 297 5.43 -23.28 9.03
N ARG A 298 6.21 -24.21 9.60
CA ARG A 298 6.34 -25.59 9.11
C ARG A 298 5.00 -26.33 8.96
N ASN A 299 4.09 -26.10 9.90
CA ASN A 299 2.77 -26.75 9.94
C ASN A 299 1.64 -25.74 9.67
N ASN A 300 1.97 -24.63 9.00
CA ASN A 300 0.97 -23.64 8.63
C ASN A 300 0.18 -24.20 7.44
N GLU A 301 -1.00 -24.76 7.73
CA GLU A 301 -1.97 -25.31 6.76
C GLU A 301 -3.07 -24.30 6.40
#